data_AF-D5W581-F1
#
_entry.id   AF-D5W581-F1
#
_cell.length_a   1.000
_cell.length_b   1.000
_cell.length_c   1.000
_cell.angle_alpha   90.00
_cell.angle_beta   90.00
_cell.angle_gamma   90.00
#
_symmetry.space_group_name_H-M   'P 1'
#
loop_
_entity.id
_entity.type
_entity.pdbx_description
1 polymer ?
#
loop_
_entity_poly.entity_id
_entity_poly.type
_entity_poly.pdbx_seq_one_letter_code
_entity_poly.pdbx_strand_id
1 'polypeptide(L)' 'MTPEKILSMFERQYLEGKAPPDLEATCASFATWLAAAWELLDGTEKTLLLTVGATLWREGFNLRAGTATKDLW' A
#
# COMPACT_ATOMS: atom_id res chain seq x y z
N MET A 1 -20.07 9.74 3.03
CA MET A 1 -19.30 8.62 2.43
C MET A 1 -19.29 7.49 3.45
N THR A 2 -19.53 6.23 3.07
CA THR A 2 -19.56 5.08 4.01
C THR A 2 -18.40 4.11 3.76
N PRO A 3 -17.97 3.30 4.74
CA PRO A 3 -16.91 2.30 4.54
C PRO A 3 -17.22 1.31 3.41
N GLU A 4 -18.47 0.85 3.28
CA GLU A 4 -18.90 -0.10 2.25
C GLU A 4 -18.79 0.52 0.85
N LYS A 5 -19.12 1.81 0.74
CA LYS A 5 -18.97 2.54 -0.51
C LYS A 5 -17.49 2.74 -0.88
N ILE A 6 -16.61 2.95 0.09
CA ILE A 6 -15.16 3.02 -0.16
C ILE A 6 -14.61 1.67 -0.60
N LEU A 7 -15.03 0.56 0.03
CA LEU A 7 -14.62 -0.79 -0.36
C LEU A 7 -15.05 -1.14 -1.79
N SER A 8 -16.28 -0.83 -2.17
CA SER A 8 -16.74 -1.06 -3.56
C SER A 8 -15.99 -0.21 -4.57
N MET A 9 -15.49 0.98 -4.19
CA MET A 9 -14.60 1.77 -5.04
C MET A 9 -13.22 1.10 -5.19
N PHE A 10 -12.66 0.49 -4.14
CA PHE A 10 -11.40 -0.27 -4.25
C PHE A 10 -11.55 -1.48 -5.19
N GLU A 11 -12.62 -2.26 -5.01
CA GLU A 11 -12.95 -3.39 -5.88
C GLU A 11 -13.07 -2.96 -7.33
N ARG A 12 -13.78 -1.85 -7.59
CA ARG A 12 -13.93 -1.32 -8.94
C ARG A 12 -12.59 -0.90 -9.57
N GLN A 13 -11.73 -0.21 -8.82
CA GLN A 13 -10.39 0.18 -9.32
C GLN A 13 -9.54 -1.05 -9.67
N TYR A 14 -9.65 -2.11 -8.87
CA TYR A 14 -8.99 -3.39 -9.13
C TYR A 14 -9.54 -4.05 -10.42
N LEU A 15 -10.86 -4.19 -10.54
CA LEU A 15 -11.51 -4.79 -11.70
C LEU A 15 -11.27 -3.99 -13.00
N GLU A 16 -11.13 -2.67 -12.89
CA GLU A 16 -10.80 -1.79 -14.03
C GLU A 16 -9.30 -1.79 -14.39
N GLY A 17 -8.45 -2.55 -13.68
CA GLY A 17 -7.02 -2.64 -13.95
C GLY A 17 -6.23 -1.38 -13.63
N LYS A 18 -6.78 -0.50 -12.78
CA LYS A 18 -6.15 0.76 -12.36
C LYS A 18 -5.24 0.62 -11.15
N ALA A 19 -5.33 -0.51 -10.46
CA ALA A 19 -4.40 -0.87 -9.39
C ALA A 19 -3.03 -1.22 -10.00
N PRO A 20 -1.95 -0.53 -9.64
CA PRO A 20 -0.61 -0.90 -10.12
C PRO A 20 -0.29 -2.34 -9.71
N PRO A 21 0.25 -3.19 -10.61
CA PRO A 21 0.60 -4.56 -10.27
C PRO A 21 1.86 -4.64 -9.38
N ASP A 22 2.67 -3.58 -9.37
CA ASP A 22 3.91 -3.53 -8.61
C ASP A 22 3.70 -2.92 -7.21
N LEU A 23 3.70 -3.80 -6.21
CA LEU A 23 3.57 -3.43 -4.80
C LEU A 23 4.74 -2.58 -4.29
N GLU A 24 5.95 -2.75 -4.84
CA GLU A 24 7.11 -1.94 -4.47
C GLU A 24 6.93 -0.49 -4.93
N ALA A 25 6.60 -0.29 -6.21
CA ALA A 25 6.30 1.03 -6.77
C ALA A 25 5.10 1.69 -6.06
N THR A 26 4.08 0.90 -5.70
CA THR A 26 2.92 1.37 -4.92
C THR A 26 3.35 1.85 -3.54
N CYS A 27 4.18 1.07 -2.83
CA CYS A 27 4.70 1.44 -1.51
C CYS A 27 5.55 2.71 -1.55
N ALA A 28 6.44 2.83 -2.54
CA ALA A 28 7.28 4.02 -2.72
C ALA A 28 6.48 5.28 -3.06
N SER A 29 5.46 5.15 -3.93
CA SER A 29 4.55 6.24 -4.28
C SER A 29 3.73 6.69 -3.07
N PHE A 30 3.23 5.74 -2.27
CA PHE A 30 2.51 6.04 -1.04
C PHE A 30 3.40 6.75 -0.01
N ALA A 31 4.64 6.29 0.19
CA ALA A 31 5.60 6.94 1.08
C ALA A 31 5.92 8.37 0.65
N THR A 32 6.07 8.60 -0.66
CA THR A 32 6.33 9.94 -1.24
C THR A 32 5.17 10.89 -0.94
N TRP A 33 3.93 10.43 -1.19
CA TRP A 33 2.73 11.21 -0.89
C TRP A 33 2.59 11.48 0.62
N LEU A 34 2.80 10.45 1.46
CA LEU A 34 2.67 10.58 2.91
C LEU A 34 3.68 11.57 3.49
N ALA A 35 4.92 11.57 3.00
CA ALA A 35 5.95 12.53 3.40
C ALA A 35 5.54 13.97 3.06
N ALA A 36 4.97 14.20 1.88
CA ALA A 36 4.48 15.52 1.47
C ALA A 36 3.27 16.00 2.28
N ALA A 37 2.40 15.08 2.71
CA ALA A 37 1.22 15.38 3.50
C ALA A 37 1.46 15.40 5.02
N TRP A 38 2.66 15.04 5.49
CA TRP A 38 2.91 14.66 6.89
C TRP A 38 2.49 15.71 7.92
N GLU A 39 2.79 16.98 7.66
CA GLU A 39 2.47 18.08 8.57
C GLU A 39 0.98 18.41 8.64
N LEU A 40 0.17 17.92 7.70
CA LEU A 40 -1.28 18.15 7.66
C LEU A 40 -2.08 17.10 8.43
N LEU A 41 -1.44 16.01 8.86
CA LEU A 41 -2.09 14.85 9.47
C LEU A 41 -2.03 14.90 10.99
N ASP A 42 -3.11 14.48 11.63
CA ASP A 42 -3.14 14.26 13.08
C ASP A 42 -2.45 12.96 13.50
N GLY A 43 -2.31 12.73 14.82
CA GLY A 43 -1.63 11.54 15.34
C GLY A 43 -2.33 10.22 15.02
N THR A 44 -3.65 10.22 14.94
CA THR A 44 -4.46 9.02 14.62
C THR A 44 -4.29 8.69 13.14
N GLU A 45 -4.40 9.69 12.27
CA GLU A 45 -4.19 9.58 10.84
C GLU A 45 -2.78 9.10 10.50
N LYS A 46 -1.75 9.68 11.14
CA LYS A 46 -0.36 9.23 11.02
C LYS A 46 -0.19 7.76 11.38
N THR A 47 -0.78 7.32 12.49
CA THR A 47 -0.69 5.93 12.94
C THR A 47 -1.38 4.96 11.96
N LEU A 48 -2.57 5.33 11.47
CA LEU A 48 -3.30 4.54 10.48
C LEU A 48 -2.50 4.41 9.16
N LEU A 49 -2.01 5.53 8.63
CA LEU A 49 -1.29 5.58 7.36
C LEU A 49 0.07 4.87 7.44
N LEU A 50 0.77 4.95 8.59
CA LEU A 50 1.97 4.14 8.83
C LEU A 50 1.66 2.64 8.85
N THR A 51 0.53 2.22 9.43
CA THR A 51 0.10 0.81 9.43
C THR A 51 -0.20 0.29 8.03
N VAL A 52 -0.84 1.13 7.19
CA VAL A 52 -1.05 0.83 5.77
C VAL A 52 0.29 0.69 5.04
N GLY A 53 1.21 1.65 5.23
CA GLY A 53 2.55 1.60 4.64
C GLY A 53 3.35 0.36 5.04
N ALA A 54 3.31 -0.03 6.33
CA ALA A 54 3.96 -1.23 6.82
C ALA A 54 3.39 -2.52 6.18
N THR A 55 2.08 -2.55 5.92
CA THR A 55 1.43 -3.66 5.21
C THR A 55 1.89 -3.73 3.76
N LEU A 56 1.90 -2.61 3.05
CA LEU A 56 2.41 -2.54 1.67
C LEU A 56 3.87 -2.97 1.58
N TRP A 57 4.71 -2.53 2.53
CA TRP A 57 6.11 -2.93 2.61
C TRP A 57 6.25 -4.45 2.78
N ARG A 58 5.49 -5.05 3.71
CA ARG A 58 5.52 -6.49 3.94
C ARG A 58 5.14 -7.27 2.69
N GLU A 59 4.03 -6.91 2.03
CA GLU A 59 3.56 -7.65 0.86
C GLU A 59 4.47 -7.41 -0.37
N GLY A 60 5.02 -6.21 -0.56
CA GLY A 60 5.87 -5.89 -1.71
C GLY A 60 7.32 -6.35 -1.57
N PHE A 61 7.95 -6.10 -0.42
CA PHE A 61 9.38 -6.33 -0.23
C PHE A 61 9.69 -7.70 0.41
N ASN A 62 8.91 -8.18 1.39
CA ASN A 62 9.20 -9.48 2.02
C ASN A 62 8.83 -10.67 1.12
N LEU A 63 7.84 -10.55 0.23
CA LEU A 63 7.56 -11.60 -0.75
C LEU A 63 8.72 -11.78 -1.74
N ARG A 64 9.34 -10.69 -2.20
CA ARG A 64 10.53 -10.75 -3.09
C ARG A 64 11.75 -11.35 -2.38
N ALA A 65 11.96 -11.00 -1.11
CA ALA A 65 13.02 -11.62 -0.29
C ALA A 65 12.77 -13.14 -0.07
N GLY A 66 11.50 -13.57 0.01
CA GLY A 66 11.10 -14.97 0.13
C GLY A 66 11.14 -15.78 -1.18
N THR A 67 11.00 -15.13 -2.35
CA THR A 67 11.16 -15.82 -3.65
C THR A 67 12.62 -16.02 -4.04
N ALA A 68 13.54 -15.16 -3.59
CA ALA A 68 14.98 -15.32 -3.85
C ALA A 68 15.59 -16.60 -3.24
N THR A 69 14.92 -17.24 -2.29
CA THR A 69 15.34 -18.52 -1.68
C THR A 69 14.64 -19.74 -2.28
N LYS A 70 13.63 -19.56 -3.16
CA LYS A 70 12.88 -20.67 -3.75
C LYS A 70 13.45 -21.18 -5.08
N ASP A 71 14.33 -20.41 -5.73
CA ASP A 71 15.04 -20.80 -6.96
C ASP A 71 16.45 -21.39 -6.69
N LEU A 72 16.75 -21.77 -5.44
CA LEU A 72 18.05 -22.32 -5.03
C LEU A 72 18.03 -23.79 -4.60
N TRP A 73 16.92 -24.51 -4.85
CA TRP A 73 16.82 -25.96 -4.61
C TRP A 73 16.11 -26.67 -5.75
#